data_AF-A0A5C6DWZ9-F1
#
_entry.id   AF-A0A5C6DWZ9-F1
#
_cell.length_a   1.000
_cell.length_b   1.000
_cell.length_c   1.000
_cell.angle_alpha   90.00
_cell.angle_beta   90.00
_cell.angle_gamma   90.00
#
_symmetry.space_group_name_H-M   'P 1'
#
loop_
_entity.id
_entity.type
_entity.pdbx_description
1 polymer ?
#
loop_
_entity_poly.entity_id
_entity_poly.type
_entity_poly.pdbx_seq_one_letter_code
_entity_poly.pdbx_strand_id
1 'polypeptide(L)'
;MTRAFLLSLFGAILVVMIAVTFYASLDRSVFKAGSELLSDRWFVATLFDAYCGFLTFYVWVAYKERTLLGKGLWFILILMLGNIAMSIYLLIQLAKLDRNAGITSILLRNDETTRPIGADRAAHP
;
A
#
# COMPACT_ATOMS: atom_id res chain seq x y z
N MET A 1 -17.93 7.03 9.02
CA MET A 1 -16.88 7.95 9.54
C MET A 1 -15.46 7.44 9.26
N THR A 2 -15.22 6.13 9.24
CA THR A 2 -13.89 5.54 9.04
C THR A 2 -13.24 5.89 7.69
N ARG A 3 -13.96 5.83 6.57
CA ARG A 3 -13.39 6.08 5.23
C ARG A 3 -12.75 7.47 5.06
N ALA A 4 -13.46 8.53 5.47
CA ALA A 4 -12.96 9.90 5.34
C ALA A 4 -11.71 10.13 6.19
N PHE A 5 -11.67 9.53 7.39
CA PHE A 5 -10.49 9.55 8.24
C PHE A 5 -9.29 8.86 7.58
N LEU A 6 -9.44 7.64 7.05
CA LEU A 6 -8.34 6.93 6.38
C LEU A 6 -7.87 7.68 5.12
N LEU A 7 -8.78 8.26 4.33
CA LEU A 7 -8.41 9.10 3.18
C LEU A 7 -7.59 10.32 3.61
N SER A 8 -8.01 11.00 4.68
CA SER A 8 -7.28 12.14 5.22
C SER A 8 -5.90 11.72 5.76
N LEU A 9 -5.82 10.60 6.47
CA LEU A 9 -4.58 10.07 7.03
C LEU A 9 -3.58 9.69 5.93
N PHE A 10 -3.95 8.84 4.98
CA PHE A 10 -3.05 8.44 3.89
C PHE A 10 -2.74 9.59 2.94
N GLY A 11 -3.68 10.52 2.75
CA GLY A 11 -3.44 11.77 2.02
C GLY A 11 -2.38 12.62 2.71
N ALA A 12 -2.47 12.78 4.04
CA ALA A 12 -1.46 13.51 4.82
C ALA A 12 -0.09 12.83 4.76
N ILE A 13 -0.02 11.51 4.93
CA ILE A 13 1.23 10.75 4.83
C ILE A 13 1.86 10.94 3.44
N LEU A 14 1.06 10.89 2.37
CA LEU A 14 1.54 11.10 1.02
C LEU A 14 2.14 12.51 0.84
N VAL A 15 1.42 13.55 1.29
CA VAL A 15 1.89 14.94 1.21
C VAL A 15 3.19 15.13 1.99
N VAL A 16 3.26 14.61 3.22
CA VAL A 16 4.46 14.70 4.05
C VAL A 16 5.64 14.02 3.38
N MET A 17 5.47 12.80 2.85
CA MET A 17 6.56 12.08 2.18
C MET A 17 7.03 12.82 0.92
N ILE A 18 6.12 13.35 0.10
CA ILE A 18 6.50 14.16 -1.06
C ILE A 18 7.28 15.40 -0.63
N ALA A 19 6.81 16.13 0.38
CA ALA A 19 7.46 17.34 0.86
C ALA A 19 8.86 17.06 1.39
N VAL A 20 9.03 16.01 2.21
CA VAL A 20 10.33 15.62 2.76
C VAL A 20 11.27 15.12 1.67
N THR A 21 10.81 14.30 0.73
CA THR A 21 11.63 13.83 -0.40
C THR A 21 12.09 15.01 -1.25
N PHE A 22 11.19 15.97 -1.54
CA PHE A 22 11.53 17.14 -2.33
C PHE A 22 12.54 18.04 -1.62
N TYR A 23 12.32 18.31 -0.32
CA TYR A 23 13.24 19.07 0.51
C TYR A 23 14.63 18.42 0.56
N ALA A 24 14.71 17.12 0.81
CA ALA A 24 15.97 16.38 0.84
C ALA A 24 16.69 16.41 -0.52
N SER A 25 15.94 16.32 -1.62
CA SER A 25 16.48 16.36 -2.99
C SER A 25 17.07 17.72 -3.37
N LEU A 26 16.62 18.80 -2.73
CA LEU A 26 17.15 20.15 -2.93
C LEU A 26 18.46 20.40 -2.17
N ASP A 27 18.66 19.75 -1.01
CA ASP A 27 19.85 19.96 -0.17
C ASP A 27 21.05 19.16 -0.70
N ARG A 28 20.89 17.84 -0.91
CA ARG A 28 21.98 16.97 -1.39
C ARG A 28 21.46 15.89 -2.33
N SER A 29 22.29 15.50 -3.29
CA SER A 29 21.98 14.33 -4.12
C SER A 29 21.95 13.07 -3.26
N VAL A 30 20.92 12.25 -3.46
CA VAL A 30 20.67 11.00 -2.71
C VAL A 30 21.90 10.09 -2.70
N PHE A 31 22.66 10.05 -3.79
CA PHE A 31 23.86 9.23 -3.90
C PHE A 31 25.00 9.67 -2.99
N LYS A 32 25.19 10.99 -2.82
CA LYS A 32 26.27 11.53 -1.98
C LYS A 32 25.93 11.47 -0.50
N ALA A 33 24.67 11.76 -0.16
CA ALA A 33 24.17 11.58 1.21
C ALA A 33 24.15 10.09 1.59
N GLY A 34 23.77 9.21 0.64
CA GLY A 34 23.71 7.77 0.85
C GLY A 34 25.07 7.16 1.21
N SER A 35 26.15 7.53 0.52
CA SER A 35 27.48 6.98 0.83
C SER A 35 27.99 7.34 2.24
N GLU A 36 27.65 8.54 2.72
CA GLU A 36 28.01 8.97 4.07
C GLU A 36 27.16 8.24 5.12
N LEU A 37 25.85 8.16 4.90
CA LEU A 37 24.89 7.56 5.83
C LEU A 37 25.01 6.03 5.92
N LEU A 38 25.39 5.35 4.83
CA LEU A 38 25.61 3.90 4.84
C LEU A 38 26.80 3.46 5.71
N SER A 39 27.67 4.40 6.09
CA SER A 39 28.76 4.14 7.05
C SER A 39 28.24 4.06 8.49
N ASP A 40 27.06 4.62 8.77
CA ASP A 40 26.41 4.55 10.09
C ASP A 40 25.60 3.26 10.22
N ARG A 41 25.97 2.46 11.22
CA ARG A 41 25.35 1.16 11.52
C ARG A 41 23.88 1.28 11.94
N TRP A 42 23.52 2.36 12.62
CA TRP A 42 22.13 2.59 13.02
C TRP A 42 21.27 2.96 11.81
N PHE A 43 21.81 3.78 10.91
CA PHE A 43 21.13 4.11 9.66
C PHE A 43 20.84 2.85 8.83
N VAL A 44 21.83 1.97 8.66
CA VAL A 44 21.65 0.70 7.96
C VAL A 44 20.58 -0.18 8.63
N ALA A 45 20.55 -0.25 9.96
CA ALA A 45 19.52 -1.00 10.69
C ALA A 45 18.11 -0.42 10.44
N THR A 46 17.95 0.90 10.50
CA THR A 46 16.66 1.56 10.22
C THR A 46 16.23 1.41 8.75
N LEU A 47 17.19 1.37 7.82
CA LEU A 47 16.93 1.11 6.41
C LEU A 47 16.40 -0.31 6.21
N PHE A 48 17.04 -1.30 6.85
CA PHE A 48 16.56 -2.68 6.82
C PHE A 48 15.16 -2.81 7.42
N ASP A 49 14.90 -2.20 8.57
CA ASP A 49 13.58 -2.18 9.20
C ASP A 49 12.50 -1.64 8.25
N ALA A 50 12.75 -0.50 7.60
CA ALA A 50 11.85 0.08 6.62
C ALA A 50 11.61 -0.86 5.41
N TYR A 51 12.67 -1.43 4.83
CA TYR A 51 12.57 -2.32 3.67
C TYR A 51 11.89 -3.66 4.01
N CYS A 52 12.09 -4.20 5.20
CA CYS A 52 11.32 -5.34 5.71
C CYS A 52 9.83 -4.99 5.77
N GLY A 53 9.48 -3.81 6.29
CA GLY A 53 8.10 -3.31 6.28
C GLY A 53 7.51 -3.18 4.88
N PHE A 54 8.28 -2.64 3.93
CA PHE A 54 7.88 -2.52 2.53
C PHE A 54 7.61 -3.89 1.89
N LEU A 55 8.46 -4.88 2.18
CA LEU A 55 8.29 -6.24 1.68
C LEU A 55 7.05 -6.90 2.29
N THR A 56 6.83 -6.76 3.59
CA THR A 56 5.63 -7.28 4.27
C THR A 56 4.36 -6.69 3.66
N PHE A 57 4.33 -5.36 3.43
CA PHE A 57 3.20 -4.72 2.78
C PHE A 57 3.04 -5.18 1.33
N TYR A 58 4.15 -5.32 0.59
CA TYR A 58 4.12 -5.81 -0.77
C TYR A 58 3.53 -7.23 -0.88
N VAL A 59 3.85 -8.14 0.04
CA VAL A 59 3.28 -9.50 0.05
C VAL A 59 1.74 -9.43 0.12
N TRP A 60 1.19 -8.53 0.92
CA TRP A 60 -0.25 -8.30 0.99
C TRP A 60 -0.81 -7.72 -0.34
N VAL A 61 -0.11 -6.76 -0.96
CA VAL A 61 -0.47 -6.25 -2.30
C VAL A 61 -0.44 -7.35 -3.35
N ALA A 62 0.58 -8.20 -3.32
CA ALA A 62 0.76 -9.31 -4.26
C ALA A 62 -0.27 -10.42 -4.08
N TYR A 63 -0.80 -10.59 -2.87
CA TYR A 63 -1.95 -11.44 -2.60
C TYR A 63 -3.24 -10.87 -3.20
N LYS A 64 -3.42 -9.54 -3.11
CA LYS A 64 -4.63 -8.86 -3.57
C LYS A 64 -4.69 -8.68 -5.09
N GLU A 65 -3.55 -8.48 -5.75
CA GLU A 65 -3.50 -8.31 -7.20
C GLU A 65 -3.65 -9.63 -7.97
N ARG A 66 -4.50 -9.63 -9.01
CA ARG A 66 -4.74 -10.83 -9.82
C ARG A 66 -3.72 -10.99 -10.95
N THR A 67 -3.17 -9.90 -11.48
CA THR A 67 -2.27 -9.93 -12.64
C THR A 67 -0.79 -9.93 -12.22
N LEU A 68 0.03 -10.75 -12.88
CA LEU A 68 1.48 -10.78 -12.64
C LEU A 68 2.15 -9.43 -12.96
N LEU A 69 1.66 -8.73 -13.99
CA LEU A 69 2.12 -7.37 -14.33
C LEU A 69 1.82 -6.37 -13.21
N GLY A 70 0.62 -6.40 -12.61
CA GLY A 70 0.27 -5.54 -11.49
C GLY A 70 1.16 -5.81 -10.27
N LYS A 71 1.44 -7.10 -9.98
CA LYS A 71 2.37 -7.49 -8.91
C LYS A 71 3.79 -6.96 -9.16
N GLY A 72 4.30 -7.10 -10.38
CA GLY A 72 5.63 -6.61 -10.74
C GLY A 72 5.73 -5.09 -10.66
N LEU A 73 4.71 -4.37 -11.17
CA LEU A 73 4.68 -2.92 -11.14
C LEU A 73 4.66 -2.38 -9.70
N TRP A 74 3.77 -2.92 -8.85
CA TRP A 74 3.70 -2.50 -7.45
C TRP A 74 4.93 -2.87 -6.64
N PHE A 75 5.60 -3.98 -6.97
CA PHE A 75 6.88 -4.34 -6.36
C PHE A 75 7.93 -3.26 -6.57
N ILE A 76 8.12 -2.86 -7.83
CA ILE A 76 9.12 -1.86 -8.22
C ILE A 76 8.76 -0.51 -7.57
N LEU A 77 7.49 -0.10 -7.63
CA LEU A 77 7.03 1.15 -7.04
C LEU A 77 7.25 1.19 -5.52
N ILE A 78 6.95 0.10 -4.80
CA ILE A 78 7.11 0.05 -3.34
C ILE A 78 8.58 0.05 -2.95
N LEU A 79 9.45 -0.70 -3.64
CA LEU A 79 10.87 -0.74 -3.31
C LEU A 79 11.63 0.56 -3.67
N MET A 80 11.19 1.28 -4.70
CA MET A 80 11.80 2.55 -5.10
C MET A 80 11.23 3.75 -4.35
N LEU A 81 9.91 3.79 -4.16
CA LEU A 81 9.20 4.97 -3.65
C LEU A 81 8.75 4.83 -2.18
N GLY A 82 8.83 3.61 -1.62
CA GLY A 82 8.49 3.33 -0.23
C GLY A 82 7.07 3.76 0.13
N ASN A 83 6.97 4.58 1.18
CA ASN A 83 5.71 5.06 1.75
C ASN A 83 4.83 5.86 0.77
N ILE A 84 5.42 6.51 -0.24
CA ILE A 84 4.65 7.22 -1.27
C ILE A 84 3.80 6.22 -2.07
N ALA A 85 4.43 5.15 -2.58
CA ALA A 85 3.73 4.11 -3.35
C ALA A 85 2.69 3.38 -2.49
N MET A 86 3.01 3.06 -1.23
CA MET A 86 2.06 2.41 -0.32
C MET A 86 0.84 3.28 -0.02
N SER A 87 1.04 4.59 0.20
CA SER A 87 -0.05 5.54 0.42
C SER A 87 -0.93 5.69 -0.82
N ILE A 88 -0.34 5.78 -2.02
CA ILE A 88 -1.08 5.81 -3.28
C ILE A 88 -1.90 4.53 -3.45
N TYR A 89 -1.32 3.35 -3.19
CA TYR A 89 -2.03 2.08 -3.30
C TYR A 89 -3.27 2.04 -2.39
N LEU A 90 -3.13 2.45 -1.14
CA LEU A 90 -4.24 2.47 -0.19
C LEU A 90 -5.30 3.49 -0.60
N LEU A 91 -4.91 4.68 -1.06
CA LEU A 91 -5.86 5.68 -1.58
C LEU A 91 -6.66 5.13 -2.78
N ILE A 92 -6.00 4.42 -3.71
CA ILE A 92 -6.67 3.77 -4.85
C ILE A 92 -7.66 2.70 -4.35
N GLN A 93 -7.26 1.88 -3.37
CA GLN A 93 -8.14 0.86 -2.81
C GLN A 93 -9.35 1.45 -2.09
N LEU A 94 -9.17 2.55 -1.36
CA LEU A 94 -10.26 3.27 -0.70
C LEU A 94 -11.18 4.00 -1.68
N ALA A 95 -10.66 4.44 -2.82
CA ALA A 95 -11.44 5.02 -3.90
C ALA A 95 -12.32 3.98 -4.60
N LYS A 96 -11.77 2.77 -4.81
CA LYS A 96 -12.48 1.62 -5.41
C LYS A 96 -13.51 0.97 -4.48
N LEU A 97 -13.44 1.22 -3.17
CA LEU A 97 -14.37 0.64 -2.21
C LEU A 97 -15.78 1.23 -2.38
N ASP A 98 -16.77 0.36 -2.59
CA ASP A 98 -18.17 0.76 -2.60
C ASP A 98 -18.55 1.36 -1.23
N ARG A 99 -19.41 2.39 -1.23
CA ARG A 99 -19.78 3.14 -0.03
C ARG A 99 -20.44 2.25 1.04
N ASN A 100 -20.94 1.08 0.66
CA ASN A 100 -21.61 0.11 1.53
C ASN A 100 -20.75 -1.12 1.91
N ALA A 101 -19.53 -1.23 1.38
CA ALA A 101 -18.63 -2.33 1.71
C ALA A 101 -17.83 -2.03 2.99
N GLY A 102 -17.86 -2.95 3.95
CA GLY A 102 -17.15 -2.84 5.23
C GLY A 102 -15.62 -2.86 5.07
N ILE A 103 -14.89 -2.41 6.09
CA ILE A 103 -13.41 -2.32 6.11
C ILE A 103 -12.74 -3.66 5.78
N THR A 104 -13.43 -4.78 6.05
CA THR A 104 -12.97 -6.14 5.74
C THR A 104 -12.66 -6.35 4.26
N SER A 105 -13.35 -5.66 3.33
CA SER A 105 -13.06 -5.78 1.89
C SER A 105 -11.80 -5.02 1.45
N ILE A 106 -11.23 -4.18 2.33
CA ILE A 106 -9.88 -3.65 2.11
C ILE A 106 -8.86 -4.74 2.40
N LEU A 107 -9.01 -5.46 3.53
CA LEU A 107 -8.06 -6.47 4.02
C LEU A 107 -8.13 -7.79 3.24
N LEU A 108 -9.34 -8.28 2.99
CA LEU A 108 -9.59 -9.54 2.31
C LEU A 108 -9.70 -9.34 0.80
N ARG A 109 -9.34 -10.39 0.07
CA ARG A 109 -9.67 -10.51 -1.33
C ARG A 109 -11.17 -10.79 -1.44
N ASN A 110 -11.91 -9.99 -2.22
CA ASN A 110 -13.32 -10.27 -2.50
C ASN A 110 -13.39 -11.53 -3.39
N ASP A 111 -13.70 -12.65 -2.76
CA ASP A 111 -14.06 -13.89 -3.44
C ASP A 111 -15.59 -13.98 -3.43
N GLU A 112 -16.24 -13.77 -4.58
CA GLU A 112 -17.71 -13.82 -4.77
C GLU A 112 -18.29 -15.25 -4.61
N THR A 113 -17.61 -16.17 -3.93
CA THR A 113 -17.95 -17.60 -3.89
C THR A 113 -18.99 -17.99 -2.87
N THR A 114 -19.53 -17.07 -2.06
CA THR A 114 -20.66 -17.37 -1.17
C THR A 114 -21.99 -16.95 -1.79
N ARG A 115 -22.30 -17.49 -2.98
CA ARG A 115 -23.70 -17.57 -3.44
C ARG A 115 -24.35 -18.66 -2.56
N PRO A 116 -25.35 -18.35 -1.71
CA PRO A 116 -25.98 -19.38 -0.90
C PRO A 116 -26.62 -20.42 -1.83
N ILE A 117 -26.18 -21.67 -1.73
CA ILE A 117 -26.57 -22.84 -2.55
C ILE A 117 -28.08 -23.19 -2.40
N GLY A 118 -28.88 -22.40 -1.68
CA GLY A 118 -30.25 -22.76 -1.31
C GLY A 118 -31.40 -22.05 -2.03
N ALA A 119 -31.15 -21.05 -2.89
CA ALA A 119 -32.24 -20.21 -3.40
C ALA A 119 -33.10 -20.84 -4.52
N ASP A 120 -32.71 -22.00 -5.06
CA ASP A 120 -33.42 -22.65 -6.19
C ASP A 120 -34.52 -23.63 -5.73
N ARG A 121 -34.54 -24.03 -4.45
CA ARG A 121 -35.48 -25.07 -3.96
C ARG A 121 -36.81 -24.57 -3.39
N ALA A 122 -37.04 -23.27 -3.30
CA ALA A 122 -38.23 -22.71 -2.65
C ALA A 122 -39.35 -22.27 -3.62
N ALA A 123 -39.18 -22.44 -4.93
CA ALA A 123 -40.11 -21.93 -5.96
C ALA A 123 -41.05 -23.00 -6.56
N HIS A 124 -41.05 -24.25 -6.06
CA HIS A 124 -41.99 -25.29 -6.46
C HIS A 124 -42.50 -26.04 -5.24
N PRO A 125 -43.76 -25.79 -4.87
CA PRO A 125 -44.79 -26.81 -4.99
C PRO A 125 -46.05 -26.35 -5.73
#